data_AF-A0A962FKB2-F1
#
_entry.id   AF-A0A962FKB2-F1
#
_cell.length_a   1.000
_cell.length_b   1.000
_cell.length_c   1.000
_cell.angle_alpha   90.00
_cell.angle_beta   90.00
_cell.angle_gamma   90.00
#
_symmetry.space_group_name_H-M   'P 1'
#
loop_
_entity.id
_entity.type
_entity.pdbx_description
1 polymer ?
#
loop_
_entity_poly.entity_id
_entity_poly.type
_entity_poly.pdbx_seq_one_letter_code
_entity_poly.pdbx_strand_id
1 'polypeptide(L)'
;QNRIGSVYWNRGLGAAVMWVEALKNAQRIHNKVGKAVTGPEFRDGYEALNMTEEHLAELGVGGMIAPFAISCENHEGAGKFAMMQWDGKKFQQVTGWEAPLDPAFIRGLVEASAAKFAAENNLTPRTCP
;
A
#
# COMPACT_ATOMS: atom_id res chain seq x y z
N GLN A 1 -9.08 -11.62 22.86
CA GLN A 1 -9.97 -11.29 21.72
C GLN A 1 -10.41 -9.82 21.69
N ASN A 2 -10.12 -8.99 22.71
CA ASN A 2 -10.61 -7.61 22.85
C ASN A 2 -10.08 -6.54 21.86
N ARG A 3 -9.25 -6.94 20.89
CA ARG A 3 -8.63 -5.99 19.94
C ARG A 3 -9.14 -6.14 18.50
N ILE A 4 -9.92 -7.18 18.22
CA ILE A 4 -10.52 -7.40 16.89
C ILE A 4 -11.37 -6.17 16.54
N GLY A 5 -11.20 -5.64 15.33
CA GLY A 5 -11.88 -4.43 14.87
C GLY A 5 -11.31 -3.10 15.40
N SER A 6 -10.30 -3.13 16.28
CA SER A 6 -9.55 -1.93 16.64
C SER A 6 -8.55 -1.53 15.54
N VAL A 7 -8.14 -0.28 15.53
CA VAL A 7 -7.11 0.24 14.59
C VAL A 7 -5.83 -0.62 14.61
N TYR A 8 -5.41 -1.11 15.78
CA TYR A 8 -4.23 -1.97 15.89
C TYR A 8 -4.37 -3.31 15.15
N TRP A 9 -5.55 -3.90 15.24
CA TRP A 9 -5.83 -5.17 14.57
C TRP A 9 -6.02 -4.95 13.07
N ASN A 10 -6.78 -3.92 12.68
CA ASN A 10 -7.04 -3.58 11.28
C ASN A 10 -5.73 -3.25 10.54
N ARG A 11 -4.78 -2.57 11.19
CA ARG A 11 -3.44 -2.33 10.62
C ARG A 11 -2.69 -3.64 10.34
N GLY A 12 -2.73 -4.59 11.26
CA GLY A 12 -2.11 -5.90 11.09
C GLY A 12 -2.76 -6.71 9.96
N LEU A 13 -4.09 -6.73 9.91
CA LEU A 13 -4.82 -7.41 8.84
C LEU A 13 -4.52 -6.77 7.48
N GLY A 14 -4.57 -5.44 7.37
CA GLY A 14 -4.27 -4.73 6.13
C GLY A 14 -2.85 -5.00 5.62
N ALA A 15 -1.86 -5.04 6.51
CA ALA A 15 -0.50 -5.43 6.16
C ALA A 15 -0.42 -6.88 5.65
N ALA A 16 -1.12 -7.81 6.31
CA ALA A 16 -1.14 -9.21 5.89
C ALA A 16 -1.81 -9.40 4.51
N VAL A 17 -2.90 -8.68 4.23
CA VAL A 17 -3.55 -8.67 2.91
C VAL A 17 -2.54 -8.21 1.85
N MET A 18 -1.83 -7.10 2.07
CA MET A 18 -0.80 -6.63 1.14
C MET A 18 0.29 -7.67 0.89
N TRP A 19 0.83 -8.29 1.95
CA TRP A 19 1.88 -9.32 1.82
C TRP A 19 1.42 -10.51 0.99
N VAL A 20 0.21 -11.00 1.26
CA VAL A 20 -0.34 -12.19 0.59
C VAL A 20 -0.66 -11.90 -0.87
N GLU A 21 -1.26 -10.75 -1.18
CA GLU A 21 -1.59 -10.37 -2.55
C GLU A 21 -0.32 -10.09 -3.36
N ALA A 22 0.69 -9.44 -2.78
CA ALA A 22 1.99 -9.26 -3.43
C ALA A 22 2.67 -10.61 -3.69
N LEU A 23 2.57 -11.57 -2.77
CA LEU A 23 3.14 -12.90 -2.93
C LEU A 23 2.44 -13.67 -4.07
N LYS A 24 1.10 -13.59 -4.15
CA LYS A 24 0.34 -14.18 -5.26
C LYS A 24 0.76 -13.59 -6.60
N ASN A 25 0.92 -12.26 -6.67
CA ASN A 25 1.44 -11.59 -7.85
C ASN A 25 2.85 -12.05 -8.21
N ALA A 26 3.78 -12.06 -7.26
CA ALA A 26 5.16 -12.53 -7.47
C ALA A 26 5.19 -13.96 -8.00
N GLN A 27 4.43 -14.86 -7.36
CA GLN A 27 4.31 -16.24 -7.80
C GLN A 27 3.73 -16.37 -9.21
N ARG A 28 2.74 -15.54 -9.58
CA ARG A 28 2.17 -15.53 -10.93
C ARG A 28 3.17 -15.00 -11.96
N ILE A 29 3.79 -13.85 -11.70
CA ILE A 29 4.76 -13.19 -12.59
C ILE A 29 5.95 -14.13 -12.87
N HIS A 30 6.42 -14.85 -11.85
CA HIS A 30 7.61 -15.69 -11.93
C HIS A 30 7.31 -17.19 -12.12
N ASN A 31 6.07 -17.56 -12.43
CA ASN A 31 5.64 -18.96 -12.64
C ASN A 31 5.96 -19.91 -11.46
N LYS A 32 5.77 -19.43 -10.23
CA LYS A 32 6.06 -20.08 -8.95
C LYS A 32 4.83 -20.25 -8.05
N VAL A 33 3.63 -20.43 -8.60
CA VAL A 33 2.41 -20.66 -7.81
C VAL A 33 2.62 -21.79 -6.81
N GLY A 34 2.37 -21.51 -5.51
CA GLY A 34 2.57 -22.46 -4.41
C GLY A 34 4.03 -22.68 -3.99
N LYS A 35 4.99 -21.92 -4.54
CA LYS A 35 6.43 -22.04 -4.23
C LYS A 35 6.96 -20.76 -3.60
N ALA A 36 8.07 -20.87 -2.86
CA ALA A 36 8.77 -19.71 -2.34
C ALA A 36 9.31 -18.81 -3.47
N VAL A 37 9.33 -17.50 -3.22
CA VAL A 37 9.89 -16.48 -4.12
C VAL A 37 11.11 -15.82 -3.47
N THR A 38 11.99 -15.22 -4.28
CA THR A 38 13.12 -14.43 -3.78
C THR A 38 12.70 -13.00 -3.41
N GLY A 39 13.58 -12.24 -2.75
CA GLY A 39 13.33 -10.83 -2.43
C GLY A 39 13.01 -9.96 -3.67
N PRO A 40 13.83 -10.01 -4.75
CA PRO A 40 13.52 -9.31 -6.00
C PRO A 40 12.19 -9.73 -6.63
N GLU A 41 11.87 -11.03 -6.63
CA GLU A 41 10.60 -11.52 -7.16
C GLU A 41 9.41 -11.00 -6.34
N PHE A 42 9.56 -10.91 -5.02
CA PHE A 42 8.53 -10.36 -4.14
C PHE A 42 8.35 -8.86 -4.33
N ARG A 43 9.44 -8.11 -4.56
CA ARG A 43 9.37 -6.70 -4.96
C ARG A 43 8.54 -6.54 -6.25
N ASP A 44 8.79 -7.37 -7.27
CA ASP A 44 8.02 -7.29 -8.52
C ASP A 44 6.52 -7.59 -8.28
N GLY A 45 6.20 -8.49 -7.34
CA GLY A 45 4.82 -8.74 -6.92
C GLY A 45 4.15 -7.55 -6.22
N TYR A 46 4.93 -6.81 -5.42
CA TYR A 46 4.52 -5.55 -4.79
C TYR A 46 4.31 -4.43 -5.81
N GLU A 47 5.26 -4.27 -6.74
CA GLU A 47 5.20 -3.30 -7.86
C GLU A 47 4.09 -3.63 -8.89
N ALA A 48 3.32 -4.70 -8.66
CA ALA A 48 2.16 -5.10 -9.45
C ALA A 48 0.85 -5.13 -8.64
N LEU A 49 0.85 -4.67 -7.38
CA LEU A 49 -0.37 -4.62 -6.59
C LEU A 49 -1.39 -3.63 -7.18
N ASN A 50 -2.62 -4.11 -7.33
CA ASN A 50 -3.77 -3.29 -7.72
C ASN A 50 -4.99 -3.74 -6.92
N MET A 51 -5.26 -3.03 -5.82
CA MET A 51 -6.31 -3.33 -4.85
C MET A 51 -7.50 -2.40 -5.09
N THR A 52 -8.34 -2.77 -6.06
CA THR A 52 -9.58 -2.02 -6.37
C THR A 52 -10.62 -2.18 -5.26
N GLU A 53 -11.67 -1.37 -5.28
CA GLU A 53 -12.79 -1.52 -4.32
C GLU A 53 -13.42 -2.90 -4.39
N GLU A 54 -13.59 -3.43 -5.60
CA GLU A 54 -14.14 -4.75 -5.86
C GLU A 54 -13.24 -5.84 -5.28
N HIS A 55 -11.92 -5.77 -5.55
CA HIS A 55 -10.98 -6.76 -5.03
C HIS A 55 -10.91 -6.73 -3.50
N LEU A 56 -10.93 -5.54 -2.89
CA LEU A 56 -10.98 -5.40 -1.43
C LEU A 56 -12.29 -5.96 -0.85
N ALA A 57 -13.41 -5.80 -1.55
CA ALA A 57 -14.70 -6.38 -1.16
C ALA A 57 -14.70 -7.91 -1.27
N GLU A 58 -14.13 -8.48 -2.34
CA GLU A 58 -13.97 -9.93 -2.53
C GLU A 58 -13.14 -10.57 -1.41
N LEU A 59 -12.11 -9.85 -0.94
CA LEU A 59 -11.28 -10.27 0.21
C LEU A 59 -11.96 -10.05 1.58
N GLY A 60 -13.15 -9.47 1.62
CA GLY A 60 -13.89 -9.20 2.86
C GLY A 60 -13.34 -8.04 3.69
N VAL A 61 -12.53 -7.17 3.09
CA VAL A 61 -11.89 -6.02 3.75
C VAL A 61 -12.31 -4.67 3.14
N GLY A 62 -13.40 -4.66 2.37
CA GLY A 62 -13.99 -3.46 1.77
C GLY A 62 -14.23 -2.37 2.82
N GLY A 63 -13.81 -1.14 2.51
CA GLY A 63 -13.91 0.02 3.40
C GLY A 63 -12.92 0.04 4.58
N MET A 64 -12.17 -1.04 4.84
CA MET A 64 -11.15 -1.05 5.90
C MET A 64 -9.89 -0.26 5.51
N ILE A 65 -9.56 -0.27 4.22
CA ILE A 65 -8.43 0.46 3.62
C ILE A 65 -8.90 1.15 2.34
N ALA A 66 -8.30 2.29 2.02
CA ALA A 66 -8.53 2.95 0.74
C ALA A 66 -8.07 2.03 -0.40
N PRO A 67 -8.75 2.03 -1.56
CA PRO A 67 -8.25 1.39 -2.78
C PRO A 67 -6.89 1.98 -3.17
N PHE A 68 -5.99 1.13 -3.65
CA PHE A 68 -4.64 1.55 -4.01
C PHE A 68 -4.00 0.67 -5.06
N ALA A 69 -3.00 1.22 -5.73
CA ALA A 69 -2.06 0.47 -6.56
C ALA A 69 -0.64 0.85 -6.18
N ILE A 70 0.29 -0.09 -6.36
CA ILE A 70 1.72 0.14 -6.18
C ILE A 70 2.41 -0.20 -7.50
N SER A 71 3.39 0.61 -7.87
CA SER A 71 4.18 0.45 -9.10
C SER A 71 5.65 0.73 -8.81
N CYS A 72 6.54 0.43 -9.75
CA CYS A 72 7.96 0.79 -9.63
C CYS A 72 8.18 2.29 -9.34
N GLU A 73 7.34 3.18 -9.89
CA GLU A 73 7.46 4.64 -9.72
C GLU A 73 6.78 5.17 -8.45
N ASN A 74 5.91 4.36 -7.83
CA ASN A 74 5.13 4.76 -6.67
C ASN A 74 4.95 3.62 -5.66
N HIS A 75 5.73 3.67 -4.58
CA HIS A 75 5.69 2.74 -3.45
C HIS A 75 4.79 3.20 -2.29
N GLU A 76 4.02 4.29 -2.44
CA GLU A 76 3.16 4.83 -1.37
C GLU A 76 1.85 4.05 -1.19
N GLY A 77 1.19 3.69 -2.29
CA GLY A 77 -0.14 3.09 -2.30
C GLY A 77 -1.24 4.13 -2.55
N ALA A 78 -2.20 4.28 -1.62
CA ALA A 78 -3.46 4.96 -1.89
C ALA A 78 -3.34 6.47 -2.09
N GLY A 79 -2.36 7.12 -1.45
CA GLY A 79 -2.28 8.58 -1.38
C GLY A 79 -3.54 9.21 -0.77
N LYS A 80 -4.23 8.50 0.13
CA LYS A 80 -5.48 8.92 0.75
C LYS A 80 -5.49 8.63 2.24
N PHE A 81 -6.31 9.39 2.97
CA PHE A 81 -6.55 9.21 4.40
C PHE A 81 -8.02 9.41 4.73
N ALA A 82 -8.45 8.97 5.90
CA ALA A 82 -9.78 9.27 6.43
C ALA A 82 -9.64 9.82 7.85
N MET A 83 -10.52 10.74 8.22
CA MET A 83 -10.58 11.26 9.58
C MET A 83 -11.42 10.34 10.45
N MET A 84 -10.89 10.01 11.62
CA MET A 84 -11.60 9.26 12.65
C MET A 84 -11.79 10.10 13.91
N GLN A 85 -13.00 10.12 14.45
CA GLN A 85 -13.34 10.81 15.69
C GLN A 85 -13.60 9.81 16.81
N TRP A 86 -13.07 10.08 18.01
CA TRP A 86 -13.37 9.32 19.22
C TRP A 86 -14.72 9.77 19.81
N ASP A 87 -15.64 8.83 20.02
CA ASP A 87 -16.98 9.12 20.57
C ASP A 87 -17.09 8.87 22.10
N GLY A 88 -15.97 8.58 22.76
CA GLY A 88 -15.93 8.15 24.17
C GLY A 88 -15.84 6.63 24.36
N LYS A 89 -16.13 5.83 23.33
CA LYS A 89 -16.11 4.36 23.38
C LYS A 89 -15.37 3.71 22.21
N LYS A 90 -15.43 4.30 21.01
CA LYS A 90 -14.77 3.82 19.79
C LYS A 90 -14.37 4.98 18.88
N PHE A 91 -13.45 4.69 17.96
CA PHE A 91 -13.18 5.58 16.82
C PHE A 91 -14.22 5.31 15.75
N GLN A 92 -14.82 6.37 15.21
CA GLN A 92 -15.71 6.33 14.06
C GLN A 92 -15.09 7.12 12.92
N GLN A 93 -15.08 6.56 11.73
CA GLN A 93 -14.70 7.30 10.53
C GLN A 93 -15.80 8.32 10.22
N VAL A 94 -15.42 9.60 10.12
CA VAL A 94 -16.35 10.73 9.95
C VAL A 94 -16.24 11.38 8.57
N THR A 95 -15.28 10.95 7.74
CA THR A 95 -15.09 11.38 6.34
C THR A 95 -15.02 10.18 5.40
N GLY A 96 -15.10 10.43 4.10
CA GLY A 96 -14.66 9.46 3.11
C GLY A 96 -13.12 9.32 3.11
N TRP A 97 -12.61 8.63 2.08
CA TRP A 97 -11.19 8.63 1.76
C TRP A 97 -10.83 9.90 0.99
N GLU A 98 -10.10 10.79 1.65
CA GLU A 98 -9.70 12.09 1.14
C GLU A 98 -8.27 12.06 0.60
N ALA A 99 -8.02 12.80 -0.47
CA ALA A 99 -6.68 13.07 -0.97
C ALA A 99 -5.96 14.14 -0.11
N PRO A 100 -4.63 14.20 -0.13
CA PRO A 100 -3.92 15.35 0.41
C PRO A 100 -4.27 16.62 -0.39
N LEU A 101 -4.11 17.79 0.25
CA LEU A 101 -4.53 19.08 -0.31
C LEU A 101 -3.81 19.45 -1.62
N ASP A 102 -2.55 19.04 -1.77
CA ASP A 102 -1.76 19.27 -2.99
C ASP A 102 -0.88 18.05 -3.31
N PRO A 103 -1.44 17.02 -3.97
CA PRO A 103 -0.71 15.80 -4.29
C PRO A 103 0.49 16.06 -5.23
N ALA A 104 0.38 17.05 -6.14
CA ALA A 104 1.43 17.37 -7.10
C ALA A 104 2.64 18.00 -6.41
N PHE A 105 2.40 18.95 -5.51
CA PHE A 105 3.46 19.55 -4.70
C PHE A 105 4.16 18.51 -3.82
N ILE A 106 3.38 17.64 -3.15
CA ILE A 106 3.94 16.55 -2.34
C ILE A 106 4.79 15.60 -3.20
N ARG A 107 4.31 15.22 -4.39
CA ARG A 107 5.10 14.38 -5.30
C ARG A 107 6.41 15.04 -5.70
N GLY A 108 6.41 16.35 -5.96
CA GLY A 108 7.63 17.10 -6.23
C GLY A 108 8.64 17.05 -5.07
N LEU A 109 8.17 17.14 -3.82
CA LEU A 109 9.03 16.98 -2.64
C LEU A 109 9.60 15.56 -2.52
N VAL A 110 8.79 14.53 -2.81
CA VAL A 110 9.22 13.13 -2.81
C VAL A 110 10.33 12.91 -3.85
N GLU A 111 10.13 13.36 -5.08
CA GLU A 111 11.11 13.20 -6.16
C GLU A 111 12.40 13.96 -5.89
N ALA A 112 12.31 15.20 -5.41
CA ALA A 112 13.48 15.99 -5.02
C ALA A 112 14.28 15.30 -3.89
N SER A 113 13.58 14.78 -2.87
CA SER A 113 14.21 14.05 -1.77
C SER A 113 14.86 12.75 -2.23
N ALA A 114 14.19 11.98 -3.10
CA ALA A 114 14.71 10.73 -3.64
C ALA A 114 15.93 10.96 -4.55
N ALA A 115 15.89 11.98 -5.41
CA ALA A 115 17.01 12.35 -6.27
C ALA A 115 18.23 12.81 -5.46
N LYS A 116 18.02 13.61 -4.41
CA LYS A 116 19.08 14.02 -3.49
C LYS A 116 19.72 12.81 -2.81
N PHE A 117 18.91 11.90 -2.26
CA PHE A 117 19.42 10.69 -1.62
C PHE A 117 20.22 9.81 -2.59
N ALA A 118 19.75 9.66 -3.83
CA ALA A 118 20.44 8.89 -4.85
C ALA A 118 21.82 9.50 -5.18
N ALA A 119 21.91 10.83 -5.33
CA ALA A 119 23.16 11.53 -5.57
C ALA A 119 24.15 11.38 -4.40
N GLU A 120 23.69 11.55 -3.15
CA GLU A 120 24.53 11.43 -1.95
C GLU A 120 25.08 10.02 -1.73
N ASN A 121 24.36 9.00 -2.20
CA ASN A 121 24.71 7.59 -2.01
C ASN A 121 25.25 6.91 -3.28
N ASN A 122 25.53 7.66 -4.34
CA ASN A 122 26.00 7.14 -5.63
C ASN A 122 25.10 6.03 -6.21
N LEU A 123 23.78 6.20 -6.08
CA LEU A 123 22.78 5.26 -6.59
C LEU A 123 22.28 5.74 -7.95
N THR A 124 22.21 4.81 -8.91
CA THR A 124 21.54 5.04 -10.19
C THR A 124 20.06 4.66 -10.05
N PRO A 125 19.11 5.59 -10.22
CA PRO A 125 17.68 5.26 -10.22
C PRO A 125 17.36 4.21 -11.30
N ARG A 126 16.45 3.29 -10.96
CA ARG A 126 15.98 2.27 -11.90
C ARG A 126 15.13 2.90 -12.99
N THR A 127 15.21 2.38 -14.21
CA THR A 127 14.18 2.62 -15.23
C THR A 127 12.96 1.75 -14.87
N CYS A 128 11.83 2.40 -14.63
CA CYS A 128 10.57 1.70 -14.42
C CYS A 128 9.92 1.35 -15.78
N PRO A 129 9.29 0.18 -15.90
CA PRO A 129 8.62 -0.27 -17.12
C PRO A 129 7.29 0.44 -17.37
#